data_AF-A0A1F2XVE2-F1
#
_entry.id   AF-A0A1F2XVE2-F1
#
_cell.length_a   1.000
_cell.length_b   1.000
_cell.length_c   1.000
_cell.angle_alpha   90.00
_cell.angle_beta   90.00
_cell.angle_gamma   90.00
#
_symmetry.space_group_name_H-M   'P 1'
#
loop_
_entity.id
_entity.type
_entity.pdbx_description
1 polymer ?
#
loop_
_entity_poly.entity_id
_entity_poly.type
_entity_poly.pdbx_seq_one_letter_code
_entity_poly.pdbx_strand_id
1 'polypeptide(L)'
;MNAQLQPYSPILFSDAQYAHLLEQLIDQHLPVRFDMQLASDYLQMSERHLRRSLLLEGISFQQIRQTVLERKAKQMLKNNLSIGDISQALGFSEVREFCRAFKRWTGQAPSAYKNVTE
;
A
#
# COMPACT_ATOMS: atom_id res chain seq x y z
N MET A 1 12.41 0.44 -21.63
CA MET A 1 13.43 0.60 -20.57
C MET A 1 13.06 -0.36 -19.43
N ASN A 2 13.71 -1.52 -19.38
CA ASN A 2 13.51 -2.51 -18.32
C ASN A 2 14.18 -1.98 -17.05
N ALA A 3 13.38 -1.64 -16.03
CA ALA A 3 13.89 -1.29 -14.72
C ALA A 3 14.65 -2.50 -14.18
N GLN A 4 15.98 -2.42 -14.19
CA GLN A 4 16.84 -3.38 -13.53
C GLN A 4 16.47 -3.40 -12.05
N LEU A 5 15.91 -4.52 -11.61
CA LEU A 5 15.67 -4.85 -10.21
C LEU A 5 17.05 -4.94 -9.53
N GLN A 6 17.54 -3.81 -9.03
CA GLN A 6 18.78 -3.74 -8.27
C GLN A 6 18.53 -4.35 -6.88
N PRO A 7 19.37 -5.30 -6.43
CA PRO A 7 19.44 -5.78 -5.05
C PRO A 7 19.58 -4.64 -4.03
N TYR A 8 18.55 -4.31 -3.25
CA TYR A 8 18.77 -3.46 -2.07
C TYR A 8 19.52 -4.28 -1.03
N SER A 9 20.81 -3.98 -0.85
CA SER A 9 21.69 -4.69 0.08
C SER A 9 21.30 -4.38 1.55
N PRO A 10 21.02 -5.39 2.40
CA PRO A 10 20.38 -5.20 3.72
C PRO A 10 21.29 -4.65 4.84
N ILE A 11 22.52 -4.26 4.54
CA ILE A 11 23.55 -4.00 5.57
C ILE A 11 23.53 -2.55 6.12
N LEU A 12 22.63 -1.68 5.66
CA LEU A 12 22.67 -0.24 5.98
C LEU A 12 21.32 0.42 6.36
N PHE A 13 20.21 -0.32 6.41
CA PHE A 13 18.90 0.27 6.69
C PHE A 13 18.46 0.01 8.14
N SER A 14 18.16 1.09 8.87
CA SER A 14 17.52 1.01 10.20
C SER A 14 16.11 0.40 10.08
N ASP A 15 15.59 -0.21 11.15
CA ASP A 15 14.27 -0.83 11.18
C ASP A 15 13.16 0.15 10.72
N ALA A 16 13.25 1.41 11.15
CA ALA A 16 12.36 2.50 10.73
C ALA A 16 12.40 2.82 9.22
N GLN A 17 13.49 2.51 8.51
CA GLN A 17 13.63 2.78 7.07
C GLN A 17 12.85 1.78 6.22
N TYR A 18 12.64 0.54 6.71
CA TYR A 18 11.89 -0.47 5.97
C TYR A 18 10.42 -0.10 5.81
N ALA A 19 9.79 0.48 6.84
CA ALA A 19 8.39 0.91 6.74
C ALA A 19 8.20 1.90 5.59
N HIS A 20 9.05 2.92 5.53
CA HIS A 20 9.00 3.92 4.46
C HIS A 20 9.31 3.34 3.08
N LEU A 21 10.30 2.45 2.99
CA LEU A 21 10.69 1.83 1.72
C LEU A 21 9.55 0.93 1.19
N LEU A 22 8.89 0.18 2.07
CA LEU A 22 7.69 -0.59 1.72
C LEU A 22 6.54 0.31 1.27
N GLU A 23 6.31 1.44 1.94
CA GLU A 23 5.28 2.40 1.50
C GLU A 23 5.54 2.85 0.06
N GLN A 24 6.77 3.22 -0.26
CA GLN A 24 7.16 3.66 -1.60
C GLN A 24 7.03 2.54 -2.64
N LEU A 25 7.45 1.31 -2.31
CA LEU A 25 7.33 0.17 -3.23
C LEU A 25 5.87 -0.17 -3.51
N ILE A 26 5.01 -0.20 -2.48
CA ILE A 26 3.58 -0.43 -2.65
C ILE A 26 2.99 0.66 -3.56
N ASP A 27 3.37 1.93 -3.35
CA ASP A 27 2.88 3.07 -4.15
C ASP A 27 3.27 2.97 -5.63
N GLN A 28 4.49 2.49 -5.92
CA GLN A 28 5.02 2.35 -7.28
C GLN A 28 4.50 1.11 -8.03
N HIS A 29 4.15 0.05 -7.30
CA HIS A 29 3.71 -1.22 -7.89
C HIS A 29 2.20 -1.33 -8.09
N LEU A 30 1.41 -0.38 -7.60
CA LEU A 30 -0.01 -0.30 -7.88
C LEU A 30 -0.29 -0.31 -9.40
N PRO A 31 -1.26 -1.11 -9.89
CA PRO A 31 -2.29 -1.86 -9.15
C PRO A 31 -1.90 -3.29 -8.72
N VAL A 32 -0.66 -3.73 -8.91
CA VAL A 32 -0.24 -5.09 -8.56
C VAL A 32 -0.33 -5.29 -7.05
N ARG A 33 -0.88 -6.45 -6.64
CA ARG A 33 -0.96 -6.83 -5.23
C ARG A 33 0.44 -7.02 -4.67
N PHE A 34 0.93 -6.00 -3.96
CA PHE A 34 2.19 -6.06 -3.23
C PHE A 34 1.97 -6.80 -1.90
N ASP A 35 2.59 -7.95 -1.75
CA ASP A 35 2.55 -8.78 -0.55
C ASP A 35 3.92 -8.92 0.10
N MET A 36 3.98 -9.68 1.19
CA MET A 36 5.20 -9.86 1.96
C MET A 36 6.26 -10.66 1.22
N GLN A 37 5.85 -11.54 0.30
CA GLN A 37 6.76 -12.30 -0.53
C GLN A 37 7.45 -11.38 -1.53
N LEU A 38 6.67 -10.55 -2.25
CA LEU A 38 7.25 -9.56 -3.16
C LEU A 38 8.16 -8.58 -2.41
N ALA A 39 7.74 -8.12 -1.23
CA ALA A 39 8.56 -7.27 -0.38
C ALA A 39 9.91 -7.91 0.00
N SER A 40 9.88 -9.19 0.40
CA SER A 40 11.05 -10.01 0.71
C SER A 40 12.00 -10.12 -0.48
N ASP A 41 11.46 -10.36 -1.67
CA ASP A 41 12.24 -10.49 -2.91
C ASP A 41 12.90 -9.16 -3.31
N TYR A 42 12.15 -8.05 -3.22
CA TYR A 42 12.66 -6.70 -3.52
C TYR A 42 13.77 -6.25 -2.57
N LEU A 43 13.61 -6.56 -1.28
CA LEU A 43 14.54 -6.18 -0.24
C LEU A 43 15.65 -7.21 0.00
N GLN A 44 15.65 -8.31 -0.77
CA GLN A 44 16.56 -9.44 -0.63
C GLN A 44 16.71 -9.94 0.81
N MET A 45 15.60 -10.03 1.52
CA MET A 45 15.56 -10.45 2.92
C MET A 45 14.48 -11.47 3.13
N SER A 46 14.69 -12.40 4.05
CA SER A 46 13.63 -13.33 4.45
C SER A 46 12.42 -12.59 5.02
N GLU A 47 11.20 -13.06 4.71
CA GLU A 47 9.97 -12.56 5.35
C GLU A 47 10.05 -12.49 6.88
N ARG A 48 10.75 -13.45 7.50
CA ARG A 48 10.94 -13.51 8.95
C ARG A 48 11.68 -12.27 9.49
N HIS A 49 12.73 -11.83 8.81
CA HIS A 49 13.45 -10.60 9.18
C HIS A 49 12.58 -9.38 8.98
N LEU A 50 11.92 -9.25 7.83
CA LEU A 50 11.04 -8.14 7.55
C LEU A 50 9.89 -8.03 8.58
N ARG A 51 9.22 -9.13 8.88
CA ARG A 51 8.16 -9.17 9.91
C ARG A 51 8.68 -8.76 11.27
N ARG A 52 9.86 -9.25 11.66
CA ARG A 52 10.45 -8.93 12.97
C ARG A 52 10.81 -7.45 13.05
N SER A 53 11.44 -6.89 12.02
CA SER A 53 11.79 -5.47 11.94
C SER A 53 10.53 -4.59 12.04
N LEU A 54 9.49 -4.91 11.27
CA LEU A 54 8.20 -4.22 11.35
C LEU A 54 7.56 -4.31 12.74
N LEU A 55 7.62 -5.49 13.37
CA LEU A 55 7.09 -5.70 14.72
C LEU A 55 7.84 -4.90 15.79
N LEU A 56 9.14 -4.69 15.64
CA LEU A 56 9.94 -3.85 16.55
C LEU A 56 9.50 -2.39 16.50
N GLU A 57 9.11 -1.91 15.32
CA GLU A 57 8.50 -0.59 15.12
C GLU A 57 7.01 -0.54 15.53
N GLY A 58 6.42 -1.68 15.91
CA GLY A 58 4.99 -1.79 16.25
C GLY A 58 4.05 -1.66 15.05
N ILE A 59 4.58 -1.83 13.82
CA ILE A 59 3.86 -1.68 12.57
C ILE A 59 3.70 -3.06 11.92
N SER A 60 2.58 -3.28 11.25
CA SER A 60 2.36 -4.46 10.41
C SER A 60 2.38 -4.08 8.93
N PHE A 61 2.82 -5.02 8.10
CA PHE A 61 2.77 -4.87 6.63
C PHE A 61 1.36 -4.53 6.13
N GLN A 62 0.33 -5.12 6.76
CA GLN A 62 -1.05 -4.83 6.43
C GLN A 62 -1.44 -3.37 6.76
N GLN A 63 -0.97 -2.82 7.88
CA GLN A 63 -1.17 -1.41 8.22
C GLN A 63 -0.46 -0.50 7.21
N ILE A 64 0.79 -0.79 6.84
CA ILE A 64 1.53 -0.02 5.83
C ILE A 64 0.75 0.01 4.51
N ARG A 65 0.37 -1.17 4.01
CA ARG A 65 -0.40 -1.30 2.77
C ARG A 65 -1.73 -0.56 2.86
N GLN A 66 -2.44 -0.68 3.97
CA GLN A 66 -3.68 0.04 4.22
C GLN A 66 -3.46 1.56 4.15
N THR A 67 -2.45 2.10 4.83
CA THR A 67 -2.13 3.54 4.84
C THR A 67 -1.85 4.06 3.43
N VAL A 68 -1.07 3.33 2.63
CA VAL A 68 -0.77 3.71 1.23
C VAL A 68 -2.05 3.70 0.38
N LEU A 69 -2.83 2.62 0.45
CA LEU A 69 -4.08 2.47 -0.31
C LEU A 69 -5.08 3.55 0.07
N GLU A 70 -5.22 3.85 1.37
CA GLU A 70 -6.10 4.90 1.87
C GLU A 70 -5.68 6.27 1.34
N ARG A 71 -4.39 6.60 1.40
CA ARG A 71 -3.84 7.88 0.91
C ARG A 71 -4.11 8.04 -0.59
N LYS A 72 -3.81 7.03 -1.40
CA LYS A 72 -4.09 7.01 -2.85
C LYS A 72 -5.58 7.13 -3.15
N ALA A 73 -6.42 6.35 -2.45
CA ALA A 73 -7.87 6.41 -2.60
C ALA A 73 -8.40 7.82 -2.34
N LYS A 74 -7.98 8.46 -1.25
CA LYS A 74 -8.36 9.85 -0.92
C LYS A 74 -7.91 10.83 -2.00
N GLN A 75 -6.68 10.71 -2.51
CA GLN A 75 -6.19 11.55 -3.61
C GLN A 75 -7.01 11.38 -4.88
N MET A 76 -7.33 10.14 -5.26
CA MET A 76 -8.13 9.87 -6.46
C MET A 76 -9.58 10.34 -6.31
N LEU A 77 -10.18 10.20 -5.12
CA LEU A 77 -11.50 10.74 -4.82
C LEU A 77 -11.52 12.27 -4.96
N LYS A 78 -10.49 12.96 -4.48
CA LYS A 78 -10.32 14.43 -4.66
C LYS A 78 -10.19 14.84 -6.12
N ASN A 79 -9.60 13.99 -6.96
CA ASN A 79 -9.49 14.21 -8.40
C ASN A 79 -10.76 13.82 -9.16
N ASN A 80 -11.88 13.60 -8.47
CA ASN A 80 -13.18 13.24 -9.05
C ASN A 80 -13.24 11.92 -9.83
N LEU A 81 -12.27 11.02 -9.66
CA LEU A 81 -12.31 9.69 -10.28
C LEU A 81 -13.57 8.91 -9.86
N SER A 82 -13.98 7.96 -10.70
CA SER A 82 -15.07 7.06 -10.36
C SER A 82 -14.59 6.01 -9.35
N ILE A 83 -15.49 5.57 -8.47
CA ILE A 83 -15.17 4.53 -7.46
C ILE A 83 -14.73 3.23 -8.16
N GLY A 84 -15.25 2.97 -9.37
CA GLY A 84 -14.83 1.85 -10.21
C GLY A 84 -13.37 1.95 -10.63
N ASP A 85 -12.96 3.10 -11.16
CA ASP A 85 -11.57 3.34 -11.59
C ASP A 85 -10.61 3.28 -10.41
N ILE A 86 -11.02 3.83 -9.27
CA ILE A 86 -10.23 3.78 -8.03
C ILE A 86 -10.03 2.35 -7.56
N SER A 87 -11.09 1.53 -7.57
CA SER A 87 -11.00 0.10 -7.21
C SER A 87 -9.97 -0.63 -8.08
N GLN A 88 -10.05 -0.43 -9.40
CA GLN A 88 -9.13 -1.06 -10.36
C GLN A 88 -7.69 -0.55 -10.18
N ALA A 89 -7.51 0.76 -10.03
CA ALA A 89 -6.19 1.36 -9.85
C ALA A 89 -5.53 0.98 -8.52
N LEU A 90 -6.32 0.60 -7.52
CA LEU A 90 -5.84 0.11 -6.23
C LEU A 90 -5.61 -1.41 -6.18
N GLY A 91 -5.93 -2.13 -7.25
CA GLY A 91 -5.74 -3.59 -7.34
C GLY A 91 -6.83 -4.40 -6.64
N PHE A 92 -8.03 -3.84 -6.44
CA PHE A 92 -9.17 -4.59 -5.94
C PHE A 92 -9.93 -5.24 -7.10
N SER A 93 -10.31 -6.51 -6.91
CA SER A 93 -11.08 -7.26 -7.91
C SER A 93 -12.46 -6.64 -8.18
N GLU A 94 -13.07 -6.05 -7.15
CA GLU A 94 -14.45 -5.58 -7.17
C GLU A 94 -14.59 -4.25 -6.41
N VAL A 95 -15.45 -3.36 -6.93
CA VAL A 95 -15.75 -2.06 -6.29
C VAL A 95 -16.32 -2.25 -4.90
N ARG A 96 -17.13 -3.30 -4.70
CA ARG A 96 -17.72 -3.63 -3.39
C ARG A 96 -16.65 -4.01 -2.37
N GLU A 97 -15.59 -4.69 -2.80
CA GLU A 97 -14.47 -5.08 -1.94
C GLU A 97 -13.67 -3.85 -1.52
N PHE A 98 -13.37 -2.97 -2.48
CA PHE A 98 -12.78 -1.66 -2.21
C PHE A 98 -13.63 -0.84 -1.22
N CYS A 99 -14.94 -0.70 -1.45
CA CYS A 99 -15.83 0.07 -0.57
C CYS A 99 -15.83 -0.46 0.87
N ARG A 100 -15.84 -1.79 1.05
CA ARG A 100 -15.77 -2.41 2.39
C ARG A 100 -14.43 -2.14 3.05
N ALA A 101 -13.33 -2.28 2.30
CA ALA A 101 -11.99 -1.99 2.79
C ALA A 101 -11.84 -0.51 3.17
N PHE A 102 -12.18 0.40 2.27
CA PHE A 102 -12.12 1.85 2.49
C PHE A 102 -12.96 2.28 3.69
N LYS A 103 -14.19 1.76 3.84
CA LYS A 103 -15.03 2.04 5.01
C LYS A 103 -14.44 1.50 6.30
N ARG A 104 -13.82 0.32 6.28
CA ARG A 104 -13.13 -0.24 7.44
C ARG A 104 -11.96 0.63 7.90
N TRP A 105 -11.26 1.25 6.96
CA TRP A 105 -10.05 2.03 7.24
C TRP A 105 -10.36 3.47 7.61
N THR A 106 -11.28 4.11 6.89
CA THR A 106 -11.61 5.54 7.03
C THR A 106 -12.86 5.80 7.87
N GLY A 107 -13.63 4.76 8.20
CA GLY A 107 -14.93 4.87 8.88
C GLY A 107 -16.11 5.23 7.98
N GLN A 108 -15.87 5.71 6.76
CA GLN A 108 -16.91 6.20 5.84
C GLN A 108 -16.82 5.56 4.46
N ALA A 109 -17.94 5.52 3.73
CA ALA A 109 -17.94 5.02 2.36
C ALA A 109 -17.21 6.00 1.42
N PRO A 110 -16.54 5.51 0.37
CA PRO A 110 -15.84 6.36 -0.58
C PRO A 110 -16.78 7.35 -1.31
N SER A 111 -18.03 6.95 -1.59
CA SER A 111 -19.07 7.85 -2.12
C SER A 111 -19.38 9.01 -1.17
N ALA A 112 -19.49 8.72 0.14
CA ALA A 112 -19.72 9.75 1.15
C ALA A 112 -18.50 10.68 1.29
N TYR A 113 -17.28 10.16 1.17
CA TYR A 113 -16.07 10.98 1.18
C TYR A 113 -15.97 11.92 -0.04
N LYS A 114 -16.42 11.46 -1.21
CA LYS A 114 -16.47 12.28 -2.43
C LYS A 114 -17.38 13.51 -2.26
N ASN A 115 -18.63 13.28 -1.82
CA ASN A 115 -19.63 14.35 -1.68
C ASN A 115 -19.28 15.40 -0.61
N VAL A 116 -18.43 15.07 0.37
CA VAL A 116 -17.98 16.03 1.40
C VAL A 116 -16.97 17.04 0.83
N THR A 117 -16.36 16.75 -0.31
CA THR A 117 -15.32 17.61 -0.90
C THR A 117 -15.88 18.54 -2.00
N GLU A 118 -17.21 18.57 -2.22
CA GLU A 118 -17.91 19.49 -3.13
C GLU A 118 -18.45 20.74 -2.42
#